data_AF-A0A941WPK1-F1
#
_entry.id   AF-A0A941WPK1-F1
#
_cell.length_a   1.000
_cell.length_b   1.000
_cell.length_c   1.000
_cell.angle_alpha   90.00
_cell.angle_beta   90.00
_cell.angle_gamma   90.00
#
_symmetry.space_group_name_H-M   'P 1'
#
loop_
_entity.id
_entity.type
_entity.pdbx_description
1 polymer ?
#
loop_
_entity_poly.entity_id
_entity_poly.type
_entity_poly.pdbx_seq_one_letter_code
_entity_poly.pdbx_strand_id
1 'polypeptide(L)'
;MAEGPFQGGFCGWGLYSPEIAENLRYMREVLFPPLREMLAKEGGIAIKPILAESMQMGDENHTRQTAADLLFDKQVLPRLFEMDLPKEQIMRTVKYIVETPRFFHCYGQGASRAAAIAADGTEYSTMVTALAGNGVEFGIKIASLPGQWFTAPAPMMKGRYTSTQYTEKDQLPWLGDSCVVETAGLGGFAAAASPIVCSLRGMSLQDCIGQTREMERISIAKNPNYPIPNLDFDPLPVGIDIRLVLKTGVCPAIHGGMFNHEGGLIGAGMARVPMECFQKAMKAFAAKYRN
;
A
#
# COMPACT_ATOMS: atom_id res chain seq x y z
N MET A 1 2.29 0.93 12.73
CA MET A 1 1.02 0.17 12.83
C MET A 1 -0.12 1.17 12.83
N ALA A 2 -1.32 0.75 12.42
CA ALA A 2 -2.50 1.60 12.51
C ALA A 2 -2.74 2.05 13.97
N GLU A 3 -3.18 3.29 14.15
CA GLU A 3 -3.37 3.96 15.46
C GLU A 3 -4.73 3.64 16.09
N GLY A 4 -5.32 2.49 15.74
CA GLY A 4 -6.48 1.91 16.40
C GLY A 4 -7.67 2.86 16.45
N PRO A 5 -8.14 3.28 17.64
CA PRO A 5 -9.29 4.17 17.76
C PRO A 5 -9.07 5.53 17.06
N PHE A 6 -7.82 5.95 16.90
CA PHE A 6 -7.47 7.18 16.17
C PHE A 6 -7.22 6.92 14.67
N GLN A 7 -7.30 5.67 14.23
CA GLN A 7 -7.10 5.20 12.85
C GLN A 7 -5.74 5.63 12.26
N GLY A 8 -5.67 6.83 11.69
CA GLY A 8 -4.45 7.43 11.17
C GLY A 8 -3.90 8.58 12.01
N GLY A 9 -4.57 9.01 13.09
CA GLY A 9 -4.08 9.94 14.11
C GLY A 9 -2.94 10.88 13.69
N PHE A 10 -1.79 10.74 14.36
CA PHE A 10 -0.62 11.58 14.12
C PHE A 10 0.20 11.11 12.92
N CYS A 11 0.55 9.82 12.86
CA CYS A 11 1.48 9.26 11.88
C CYS A 11 0.87 9.10 10.48
N GLY A 12 -0.44 8.94 10.39
CA GLY A 12 -1.17 8.82 9.12
C GLY A 12 -1.73 10.14 8.61
N TRP A 13 -2.33 10.96 9.48
CA TRP A 13 -3.16 12.11 9.08
C TRP A 13 -2.72 13.46 9.62
N GLY A 14 -1.58 13.51 10.34
CA GLY A 14 -1.01 14.75 10.85
C GLY A 14 -1.80 15.38 12.01
N LEU A 15 -2.69 14.62 12.68
CA LEU A 15 -3.47 15.10 13.81
C LEU A 15 -2.72 14.83 15.12
N TYR A 16 -2.50 15.87 15.92
CA TYR A 16 -1.85 15.74 17.22
C TYR A 16 -2.76 16.22 18.35
N SER A 17 -2.93 15.38 19.36
CA SER A 17 -3.58 15.72 20.63
C SER A 17 -2.90 15.00 21.79
N PRO A 18 -3.08 15.45 23.05
CA PRO A 18 -2.59 14.72 24.22
C PRO A 18 -3.06 13.26 24.27
N GLU A 19 -4.30 12.98 23.85
CA GLU A 19 -4.87 11.64 23.80
C GLU A 19 -4.19 10.76 22.74
N ILE A 20 -3.90 11.31 21.56
CA ILE A 20 -3.15 10.60 20.52
C ILE A 20 -1.73 10.29 21.01
N ALA A 21 -1.06 11.27 21.61
CA ALA A 21 0.28 11.09 22.15
C ALA A 21 0.32 9.99 23.23
N GLU A 22 -0.69 9.96 24.11
CA GLU A 22 -0.80 8.93 25.13
C GLU A 22 -1.10 7.55 24.55
N ASN A 23 -1.98 7.47 23.54
CA ASN A 23 -2.23 6.22 22.83
C ASN A 23 -0.96 5.67 22.16
N LEU A 24 -0.11 6.53 21.56
CA LEU A 24 1.17 6.10 20.99
C LEU A 24 2.13 5.53 22.04
N ARG A 25 2.17 6.12 23.25
CA ARG A 25 2.95 5.55 24.37
C ARG A 25 2.36 4.22 24.82
N TYR A 26 1.05 4.15 24.99
CA TYR A 26 0.34 2.93 25.38
C TYR A 26 0.52 1.79 24.37
N MET A 27 0.49 2.10 23.07
CA MET A 27 0.81 1.17 21.98
C MET A 27 2.21 0.57 22.15
N ARG A 28 3.21 1.44 22.38
CA ARG A 28 4.61 1.04 22.54
C ARG A 28 4.84 0.21 23.81
N GLU A 29 4.29 0.66 24.93
CA GLU A 29 4.66 0.18 26.26
C GLU A 29 3.79 -0.97 26.75
N VAL A 30 2.54 -1.06 26.29
CA VAL A 30 1.57 -2.04 26.82
C VAL A 30 1.03 -2.95 25.72
N LEU A 31 0.61 -2.41 24.57
CA LEU A 31 -0.15 -3.20 23.58
C LEU A 31 0.73 -4.10 22.72
N PHE A 32 1.88 -3.63 22.25
CA PHE A 32 2.70 -4.41 21.31
C PHE A 32 3.85 -5.24 21.89
N PRO A 33 4.27 -5.13 23.16
CA PRO A 33 5.24 -6.07 23.73
C PRO A 33 4.83 -7.56 23.58
N PRO A 34 3.57 -7.98 23.85
CA PRO A 34 3.16 -9.38 23.65
C PRO A 34 3.27 -9.83 22.19
N LEU A 35 2.87 -8.98 21.25
CA LEU A 35 2.96 -9.28 19.82
C LEU A 35 4.42 -9.41 19.37
N ARG A 36 5.30 -8.53 19.85
CA ARG A 36 6.74 -8.57 19.56
C ARG A 36 7.39 -9.84 20.11
N GLU A 37 7.06 -10.22 21.34
CA GLU A 37 7.60 -11.42 21.98
C GLU A 37 7.15 -12.69 21.24
N MET A 38 5.86 -12.78 20.91
CA MET A 38 5.31 -13.87 20.12
C MET A 38 6.01 -13.98 18.76
N LEU A 39 6.15 -12.88 18.02
CA LEU A 39 6.83 -12.88 16.73
C LEU A 39 8.30 -13.32 16.83
N ALA A 40 9.00 -12.92 17.90
CA ALA A 40 10.39 -13.33 18.12
C ALA A 40 10.52 -14.84 18.39
N LYS A 41 9.57 -15.41 19.14
CA LYS A 41 9.52 -16.85 19.44
C LYS A 41 9.21 -17.69 18.20
N GLU A 42 8.30 -17.21 17.36
CA GLU A 42 7.86 -17.92 16.14
C GLU A 42 8.85 -17.78 14.96
N GLY A 43 9.81 -16.85 15.03
CA GLY A 43 10.68 -16.51 13.90
C GLY A 43 9.99 -15.69 12.81
N GLY A 44 8.86 -15.05 13.13
CA GLY A 44 8.05 -14.25 12.22
C GLY A 44 6.87 -15.00 11.59
N ILE A 45 6.13 -14.30 10.73
CA ILE A 45 4.93 -14.83 10.06
C ILE A 45 5.02 -14.54 8.57
N ALA A 46 4.62 -15.52 7.74
CA ALA A 46 4.58 -15.36 6.30
C ALA A 46 3.44 -14.42 5.88
N ILE A 47 3.79 -13.23 5.38
CA ILE A 47 2.83 -12.20 4.94
C ILE A 47 2.28 -12.47 3.53
N LYS A 48 3.10 -13.05 2.64
CA LYS A 48 2.72 -13.29 1.24
C LYS A 48 1.49 -14.21 1.08
N PRO A 49 1.32 -15.31 1.83
CA PRO A 49 0.10 -16.11 1.78
C PRO A 49 -1.16 -15.34 2.20
N ILE A 50 -1.06 -14.47 3.20
CA ILE A 50 -2.18 -13.62 3.64
C ILE A 50 -2.62 -12.69 2.51
N LEU A 51 -1.67 -12.02 1.85
CA LEU A 51 -1.95 -11.16 0.71
C LEU A 51 -2.60 -11.93 -0.45
N ALA A 52 -2.10 -13.13 -0.76
CA ALA A 52 -2.60 -13.95 -1.86
C ALA A 52 -4.04 -14.44 -1.64
N GLU A 53 -4.35 -14.90 -0.43
CA GLU A 53 -5.69 -15.38 -0.08
C GLU A 53 -6.67 -14.20 0.07
N SER A 54 -6.24 -13.07 0.66
CA SER A 54 -7.10 -11.91 0.85
C SER A 54 -7.61 -11.32 -0.48
N MET A 55 -6.79 -11.36 -1.54
CA MET A 55 -7.20 -10.89 -2.87
C MET A 55 -8.27 -11.78 -3.51
N GLN A 56 -8.29 -13.07 -3.18
CA GLN A 56 -9.36 -13.98 -3.60
C GLN A 56 -10.65 -13.76 -2.77
N MET A 57 -10.54 -13.03 -1.66
CA MET A 57 -11.64 -12.61 -0.78
C MET A 57 -12.03 -11.13 -0.96
N GLY A 58 -11.64 -10.54 -2.09
CA GLY A 58 -12.08 -9.21 -2.51
C GLY A 58 -11.20 -8.05 -2.04
N ASP A 59 -10.04 -8.30 -1.43
CA ASP A 59 -9.09 -7.23 -1.10
C ASP A 59 -8.24 -6.84 -2.32
N GLU A 60 -7.75 -5.60 -2.34
CA GLU A 60 -6.66 -5.18 -3.24
C GLU A 60 -5.40 -4.77 -2.46
N ASN A 61 -5.46 -4.85 -1.13
CA ASN A 61 -4.36 -4.64 -0.19
C ASN A 61 -3.72 -3.24 -0.21
N HIS A 62 -4.40 -2.22 -0.74
CA HIS A 62 -4.06 -0.80 -0.56
C HIS A 62 -5.15 -0.01 0.16
N THR A 63 -6.34 0.07 -0.40
CA THR A 63 -7.53 0.72 0.18
C THR A 63 -8.38 -0.25 1.00
N ARG A 64 -8.45 -1.54 0.63
CA ARG A 64 -9.22 -2.57 1.33
C ARG A 64 -8.33 -3.74 1.77
N GLN A 65 -8.35 -4.04 3.07
CA GLN A 65 -7.58 -5.10 3.75
C GLN A 65 -8.45 -5.95 4.70
N THR A 66 -9.77 -5.96 4.54
CA THR A 66 -10.66 -6.61 5.52
C THR A 66 -10.41 -8.11 5.61
N ALA A 67 -10.20 -8.79 4.48
CA ALA A 67 -9.87 -10.20 4.50
C ALA A 67 -8.45 -10.44 5.04
N ALA A 68 -7.51 -9.56 4.71
CA ALA A 68 -6.14 -9.65 5.22
C ALA A 68 -6.07 -9.50 6.75
N ASP A 69 -6.86 -8.59 7.34
CA ASP A 69 -7.00 -8.45 8.80
C ASP A 69 -7.48 -9.77 9.42
N LEU A 70 -8.58 -10.35 8.90
CA LEU A 70 -9.14 -11.60 9.42
C LEU A 70 -8.19 -12.81 9.28
N LEU A 71 -7.46 -12.88 8.16
CA LEU A 71 -6.48 -13.93 7.92
C LEU A 71 -5.24 -13.77 8.82
N PHE A 72 -4.85 -12.53 9.12
CA PHE A 72 -3.82 -12.23 10.09
C PHE A 72 -4.26 -12.63 11.49
N ASP A 73 -5.48 -12.29 11.89
CA ASP A 73 -6.06 -12.66 13.20
C ASP A 73 -6.10 -14.18 13.38
N LYS A 74 -6.56 -14.91 12.37
CA LYS A 74 -6.57 -16.38 12.36
C LYS A 74 -5.19 -16.98 12.67
N GLN A 75 -4.13 -16.31 12.26
CA GLN A 75 -2.75 -16.74 12.49
C GLN A 75 -2.20 -16.26 13.84
N VAL A 76 -2.49 -15.01 14.23
CA VAL A 76 -1.83 -14.36 15.36
C VAL A 76 -2.51 -14.65 16.69
N LEU A 77 -3.84 -14.69 16.72
CA LEU A 77 -4.57 -14.80 17.98
C LEU A 77 -4.26 -16.12 18.72
N PRO A 78 -4.28 -17.31 18.10
CA PRO A 78 -3.95 -18.55 18.80
C PRO A 78 -2.55 -18.52 19.41
N ARG A 79 -1.56 -18.02 18.65
CA ARG A 79 -0.17 -17.90 19.09
C ARG A 79 0.01 -16.95 20.27
N LEU A 80 -0.75 -15.84 20.28
CA LEU A 80 -0.78 -14.94 21.43
C LEU A 80 -1.34 -15.63 22.69
N PHE A 81 -2.36 -16.48 22.55
CA PHE A 81 -2.93 -17.23 23.68
C PHE A 81 -2.02 -18.36 24.19
N GLU A 82 -1.05 -18.81 23.41
CA GLU A 82 -0.04 -19.82 23.80
C GLU A 82 1.17 -19.20 24.54
N MET A 83 1.25 -17.87 24.63
CA MET A 83 2.31 -17.18 25.37
C MET A 83 2.14 -17.34 26.88
N ASP A 84 3.26 -17.48 27.59
CA ASP A 84 3.30 -17.46 29.05
C ASP A 84 3.28 -16.02 29.58
N LEU A 85 2.17 -15.33 29.32
CA LEU A 85 1.93 -13.94 29.72
C LEU A 85 0.60 -13.82 30.47
N PRO A 86 0.43 -12.82 31.35
CA PRO A 86 -0.84 -12.57 32.00
C PRO A 86 -1.98 -12.42 30.99
N LYS A 87 -3.08 -13.16 31.19
CA LYS A 87 -4.25 -13.14 30.29
C LYS A 87 -4.75 -11.73 30.00
N GLU A 88 -4.74 -10.86 31.00
CA GLU A 88 -5.17 -9.47 30.83
C GLU A 88 -4.31 -8.71 29.82
N GLN A 89 -2.99 -8.92 29.85
CA GLN A 89 -2.05 -8.31 28.91
C GLN A 89 -2.31 -8.80 27.49
N ILE A 90 -2.46 -10.12 27.30
CA ILE A 90 -2.82 -10.71 25.99
C ILE A 90 -4.13 -10.12 25.48
N MET A 91 -5.15 -10.07 26.32
CA MET A 91 -6.47 -9.58 25.91
C MET A 91 -6.49 -8.10 25.50
N ARG A 92 -5.63 -7.25 26.08
CA ARG A 92 -5.47 -5.86 25.63
C ARG A 92 -4.92 -5.79 24.21
N THR A 93 -3.88 -6.59 23.91
CA THR A 93 -3.32 -6.70 22.57
C THR A 93 -4.31 -7.26 21.56
N VAL A 94 -5.01 -8.34 21.92
CA VAL A 94 -6.04 -8.97 21.07
C VAL A 94 -7.13 -7.96 20.71
N LYS A 95 -7.71 -7.27 21.70
CA LYS A 95 -8.74 -6.26 21.46
C LYS A 95 -8.24 -5.16 20.53
N TYR A 96 -7.03 -4.67 20.76
CA TYR A 96 -6.46 -3.65 19.90
C TYR A 96 -6.32 -4.12 18.44
N ILE A 97 -5.81 -5.32 18.20
CA ILE A 97 -5.65 -5.88 16.86
C ILE A 97 -7.01 -5.97 16.15
N VAL A 98 -8.00 -6.62 16.79
CA VAL A 98 -9.30 -6.93 16.14
C VAL A 98 -10.21 -5.70 16.00
N GLU A 99 -10.08 -4.71 16.86
CA GLU A 99 -10.88 -3.48 16.81
C GLU A 99 -10.26 -2.41 15.90
N THR A 100 -8.98 -2.55 15.53
CA THR A 100 -8.30 -1.60 14.65
C THR A 100 -8.65 -1.86 13.18
N PRO A 101 -9.35 -0.95 12.49
CA PRO A 101 -9.61 -1.11 11.07
C PRO A 101 -8.30 -1.05 10.29
N ARG A 102 -8.14 -1.96 9.32
CA ARG A 102 -6.97 -1.99 8.43
C ARG A 102 -5.65 -2.16 9.21
N PHE A 103 -5.67 -2.93 10.29
CA PHE A 103 -4.48 -3.22 11.10
C PHE A 103 -3.32 -3.76 10.24
N PHE A 104 -3.64 -4.60 9.25
CA PHE A 104 -2.72 -5.23 8.33
C PHE A 104 -2.08 -4.27 7.31
N HIS A 105 -2.60 -3.05 7.15
CA HIS A 105 -2.18 -2.11 6.10
C HIS A 105 -0.67 -1.87 6.06
N CYS A 106 -0.04 -1.64 7.23
CA CYS A 106 1.40 -1.41 7.32
C CYS A 106 2.23 -2.66 6.96
N TYR A 107 1.71 -3.86 7.21
CA TYR A 107 2.41 -5.10 6.90
C TYR A 107 2.41 -5.40 5.40
N GLY A 108 1.30 -5.11 4.71
CA GLY A 108 1.24 -5.17 3.24
C GLY A 108 2.26 -4.24 2.59
N GLN A 109 2.35 -2.99 3.06
CA GLN A 109 3.37 -2.03 2.61
C GLN A 109 4.79 -2.54 2.86
N GLY A 110 5.06 -3.00 4.08
CA GLY A 110 6.37 -3.54 4.46
C GLY A 110 6.77 -4.74 3.61
N ALA A 111 5.86 -5.67 3.37
CA ALA A 111 6.10 -6.85 2.54
C ALA A 111 6.37 -6.48 1.07
N SER A 112 5.58 -5.55 0.50
CA SER A 112 5.83 -5.06 -0.86
C SER A 112 7.17 -4.34 -0.98
N ARG A 113 7.52 -3.48 -0.02
CA ARG A 113 8.83 -2.82 -0.03
C ARG A 113 9.97 -3.81 0.15
N ALA A 114 9.84 -4.78 1.05
CA ALA A 114 10.84 -5.84 1.28
C ALA A 114 11.07 -6.69 0.03
N ALA A 115 10.01 -7.01 -0.73
CA ALA A 115 10.14 -7.69 -2.01
C ALA A 115 10.81 -6.80 -3.07
N ALA A 116 10.42 -5.52 -3.16
CA ALA A 116 10.95 -4.60 -4.16
C ALA A 116 12.44 -4.27 -3.95
N ILE A 117 12.92 -4.13 -2.70
CA ILE A 117 14.34 -3.89 -2.42
C ILE A 117 15.23 -5.06 -2.80
N ALA A 118 14.69 -6.28 -2.91
CA ALA A 118 15.49 -7.42 -3.33
C ALA A 118 16.01 -7.28 -4.78
N ALA A 119 15.41 -6.38 -5.57
CA ALA A 119 15.87 -6.05 -6.92
C ALA A 119 16.81 -4.83 -6.95
N ASP A 120 16.94 -4.05 -5.88
CA ASP A 120 17.84 -2.90 -5.82
C ASP A 120 19.29 -3.36 -6.06
N GLY A 121 20.03 -2.65 -6.92
CA GLY A 121 21.38 -3.00 -7.34
C GLY A 121 21.45 -3.88 -8.60
N THR A 122 20.33 -4.37 -9.14
CA THR A 122 20.34 -5.17 -10.38
C THR A 122 20.75 -4.30 -11.57
N GLU A 123 21.92 -4.57 -12.14
CA GLU A 123 22.43 -3.84 -13.31
C GLU A 123 21.48 -3.92 -14.50
N TYR A 124 21.39 -2.84 -15.28
CA TYR A 124 20.50 -2.71 -16.45
C TYR A 124 18.99 -2.86 -16.18
N SER A 125 18.56 -3.11 -14.94
CA SER A 125 17.15 -3.21 -14.59
C SER A 125 16.47 -1.84 -14.58
N THR A 126 15.40 -1.72 -15.35
CA THR A 126 14.55 -0.53 -15.43
C THR A 126 13.28 -0.64 -14.56
N MET A 127 13.24 -1.63 -13.68
CA MET A 127 12.12 -1.88 -12.77
C MET A 127 12.05 -0.80 -11.69
N VAL A 128 10.87 -0.25 -11.45
CA VAL A 128 10.59 0.62 -10.31
C VAL A 128 10.56 -0.19 -9.02
N THR A 129 11.26 0.26 -7.99
CA THR A 129 11.34 -0.42 -6.69
C THR A 129 10.72 0.38 -5.54
N ALA A 130 10.37 1.64 -5.76
CA ALA A 130 9.63 2.45 -4.80
C ALA A 130 8.75 3.48 -5.49
N LEU A 131 7.61 3.76 -4.87
CA LEU A 131 6.68 4.83 -5.17
C LEU A 131 6.34 5.51 -3.83
N ALA A 132 6.38 6.83 -3.77
CA ALA A 132 6.09 7.60 -2.56
C ALA A 132 5.72 9.04 -2.90
N GLY A 133 4.99 9.71 -2.02
CA GLY A 133 4.83 11.17 -2.08
C GLY A 133 4.72 11.80 -0.71
N ASN A 134 5.01 13.10 -0.64
CA ASN A 134 5.09 13.85 0.61
C ASN A 134 4.11 15.04 0.66
N GLY A 135 3.09 15.04 -0.20
CA GLY A 135 2.12 16.14 -0.34
C GLY A 135 2.60 17.32 -1.17
N VAL A 136 3.89 17.34 -1.58
CA VAL A 136 4.49 18.37 -2.43
C VAL A 136 5.09 17.74 -3.69
N GLU A 137 5.93 16.73 -3.50
CA GLU A 137 6.55 15.92 -4.54
C GLU A 137 6.09 14.47 -4.46
N PHE A 138 6.02 13.82 -5.62
CA PHE A 138 5.94 12.38 -5.76
C PHE A 138 7.25 11.88 -6.37
N GLY A 139 7.75 10.74 -5.90
CA GLY A 139 9.02 10.17 -6.32
C GLY A 139 8.95 8.70 -6.66
N ILE A 140 9.84 8.28 -7.56
CA ILE A 140 10.11 6.86 -7.84
C ILE A 140 11.59 6.53 -7.63
N LYS A 141 11.89 5.27 -7.32
CA LYS A 141 13.24 4.67 -7.41
C LYS A 141 13.24 3.52 -8.41
N ILE A 142 14.39 3.25 -9.03
CA ILE A 142 14.56 2.10 -9.92
C ILE A 142 15.70 1.19 -9.44
N ALA A 143 15.57 -0.10 -9.75
CA ALA A 143 16.48 -1.16 -9.32
C ALA A 143 17.96 -0.86 -9.63
N SER A 144 18.27 -0.39 -10.83
CA SER A 144 19.65 -0.20 -11.30
C SER A 144 20.35 1.08 -10.79
N LEU A 145 19.60 1.96 -10.10
CA LEU A 145 20.05 3.22 -9.50
C LEU A 145 19.57 3.31 -8.03
N PRO A 146 19.99 2.36 -7.17
CA PRO A 146 19.46 2.26 -5.82
C PRO A 146 19.74 3.54 -5.02
N GLY A 147 18.76 3.96 -4.22
CA GLY A 147 18.85 5.16 -3.39
C GLY A 147 18.53 6.48 -4.09
N GLN A 148 18.64 6.57 -5.42
CA GLN A 148 18.34 7.79 -6.17
C GLN A 148 16.83 7.98 -6.39
N TRP A 149 16.31 9.14 -5.99
CA TRP A 149 14.91 9.53 -6.23
C TRP A 149 14.76 10.32 -7.54
N PHE A 150 13.69 10.04 -8.26
CA PHE A 150 13.25 10.83 -9.42
C PHE A 150 11.87 11.42 -9.11
N THR A 151 11.84 12.73 -8.86
CA THR A 151 10.65 13.42 -8.35
C THR A 151 9.95 14.29 -9.38
N ALA A 152 8.68 14.57 -9.13
CA ALA A 152 7.83 15.52 -9.83
C ALA A 152 6.79 16.07 -8.84
N PRO A 153 6.02 17.14 -9.18
CA PRO A 153 4.94 17.59 -8.32
C PRO A 153 3.95 16.46 -7.98
N ALA A 154 3.54 16.38 -6.71
CA ALA A 154 2.61 15.36 -6.25
C ALA A 154 1.25 15.51 -6.96
N PRO A 155 0.67 14.41 -7.49
CA PRO A 155 -0.60 14.50 -8.20
C PRO A 155 -1.77 14.66 -7.23
N MET A 156 -2.81 15.39 -7.68
CA MET A 156 -4.10 15.37 -7.01
C MET A 156 -4.82 14.03 -7.27
N MET A 157 -5.53 13.57 -6.25
CA MET A 157 -6.35 12.36 -6.33
C MET A 157 -7.74 12.71 -6.87
N LYS A 158 -8.31 11.78 -7.65
CA LYS A 158 -9.71 11.82 -8.08
C LYS A 158 -10.46 10.69 -7.43
N GLY A 159 -11.61 10.99 -6.83
CA GLY A 159 -12.36 10.00 -6.07
C GLY A 159 -13.62 10.57 -5.46
N ARG A 160 -14.05 9.93 -4.38
CA ARG A 160 -15.27 10.27 -3.65
C ARG A 160 -14.93 10.80 -2.27
N TYR A 161 -15.48 11.97 -1.95
CA TYR A 161 -15.40 12.54 -0.60
C TYR A 161 -16.37 11.85 0.36
N THR A 162 -16.00 11.79 1.63
CA THR A 162 -16.82 11.20 2.70
C THR A 162 -18.02 12.09 3.09
N SER A 163 -17.96 13.38 2.77
CA SER A 163 -19.02 14.36 3.02
C SER A 163 -19.15 15.31 1.84
N THR A 164 -20.36 15.81 1.58
CA THR A 164 -20.64 16.81 0.54
C THR A 164 -20.04 18.19 0.86
N GLN A 165 -19.54 18.40 2.08
CA GLN A 165 -18.86 19.63 2.47
C GLN A 165 -17.43 19.73 1.92
N TYR A 166 -16.81 18.59 1.61
CA TYR A 166 -15.43 18.56 1.12
C TYR A 166 -15.36 18.63 -0.40
N THR A 167 -14.33 19.30 -0.88
CA THR A 167 -14.04 19.55 -2.29
C THR A 167 -12.53 19.38 -2.56
N GLU A 168 -12.13 19.53 -3.82
CA GLU A 168 -10.72 19.49 -4.21
C GLU A 168 -9.87 20.57 -3.52
N LYS A 169 -10.48 21.68 -3.07
CA LYS A 169 -9.79 22.75 -2.35
C LYS A 169 -9.35 22.34 -0.95
N ASP A 170 -10.03 21.35 -0.36
CA ASP A 170 -9.74 20.86 0.98
C ASP A 170 -8.64 19.79 0.95
N GLN A 171 -8.44 19.15 -0.21
CA GLN A 171 -7.55 18.01 -0.40
C GLN A 171 -6.07 18.42 -0.53
N LEU A 172 -5.20 17.67 0.16
CA LEU A 172 -3.77 17.64 -0.11
C LEU A 172 -3.44 16.80 -1.36
N PRO A 173 -2.40 17.16 -2.14
CA PRO A 173 -1.81 16.26 -3.13
C PRO A 173 -1.35 14.94 -2.49
N TRP A 174 -1.05 13.94 -3.33
CA TRP A 174 -0.65 12.61 -2.85
C TRP A 174 0.39 12.66 -1.72
N LEU A 175 0.04 12.03 -0.59
CA LEU A 175 0.83 11.98 0.62
C LEU A 175 0.89 10.55 1.16
N GLY A 176 2.11 10.07 1.40
CA GLY A 176 2.40 8.78 2.02
C GLY A 176 3.06 7.77 1.07
N ASP A 177 3.73 6.81 1.69
CA ASP A 177 4.47 5.72 1.03
C ASP A 177 3.57 4.52 0.69
N SER A 178 2.26 4.64 0.94
CA SER A 178 1.34 3.52 0.80
C SER A 178 1.30 2.94 -0.61
N CYS A 179 1.57 3.76 -1.64
CA CYS A 179 1.67 3.32 -3.03
C CYS A 179 2.88 2.46 -3.36
N VAL A 180 3.75 2.17 -2.38
CA VAL A 180 4.77 1.15 -2.56
C VAL A 180 4.16 -0.22 -2.88
N VAL A 181 2.92 -0.47 -2.48
CA VAL A 181 2.26 -1.75 -2.73
C VAL A 181 2.01 -2.02 -4.22
N GLU A 182 1.79 -0.99 -5.04
CA GLU A 182 1.65 -1.11 -6.50
C GLU A 182 2.92 -1.61 -7.18
N THR A 183 4.10 -1.39 -6.58
CA THR A 183 5.35 -1.98 -7.12
C THR A 183 5.30 -3.51 -7.11
N ALA A 184 4.52 -4.10 -6.19
CA ALA A 184 4.28 -5.53 -6.06
C ALA A 184 3.01 -6.02 -6.77
N GLY A 185 2.35 -5.17 -7.57
CA GLY A 185 1.13 -5.51 -8.31
C GLY A 185 -0.16 -5.42 -7.51
N LEU A 186 -0.12 -4.88 -6.29
CA LEU A 186 -1.29 -4.68 -5.43
C LEU A 186 -1.97 -3.33 -5.74
N GLY A 187 -2.99 -2.96 -4.97
CA GLY A 187 -3.60 -1.65 -5.01
C GLY A 187 -4.26 -1.33 -6.37
N GLY A 188 -3.83 -0.24 -6.99
CA GLY A 188 -4.27 0.16 -8.33
C GLY A 188 -4.09 -0.91 -9.42
N PHE A 189 -3.12 -1.82 -9.25
CA PHE A 189 -2.87 -2.92 -10.19
C PHE A 189 -3.84 -4.09 -9.95
N ALA A 190 -4.33 -4.24 -8.73
CA ALA A 190 -5.26 -5.26 -8.30
C ALA A 190 -6.73 -4.79 -8.32
N ALA A 191 -7.08 -3.79 -9.13
CA ALA A 191 -8.45 -3.26 -9.21
C ALA A 191 -9.50 -4.35 -9.48
N ALA A 192 -9.19 -5.33 -10.34
CA ALA A 192 -10.04 -6.47 -10.61
C ALA A 192 -10.27 -7.39 -9.39
N ALA A 193 -9.34 -7.43 -8.42
CA ALA A 193 -9.48 -8.19 -7.19
C ALA A 193 -10.49 -7.56 -6.23
N SER A 194 -10.66 -6.22 -6.26
CA SER A 194 -11.58 -5.50 -5.40
C SER A 194 -12.53 -4.57 -6.15
N PRO A 195 -13.53 -5.11 -6.88
CA PRO A 195 -14.52 -4.29 -7.58
C PRO A 195 -15.28 -3.34 -6.65
N ILE A 196 -15.41 -3.68 -5.36
CA ILE A 196 -16.06 -2.81 -4.37
C ILE A 196 -15.30 -1.50 -4.13
N VAL A 197 -13.96 -1.50 -4.17
CA VAL A 197 -13.16 -0.28 -4.04
C VAL A 197 -13.33 0.63 -5.26
N CYS A 198 -13.47 0.02 -6.43
CA CYS A 198 -13.72 0.73 -7.68
C CYS A 198 -15.15 1.26 -7.79
N SER A 199 -16.15 0.52 -7.30
CA SER A 199 -17.55 0.96 -7.34
C SER A 199 -17.80 2.21 -6.49
N LEU A 200 -17.05 2.39 -5.40
CA LEU A 200 -17.05 3.64 -4.61
C LEU A 200 -16.65 4.88 -5.42
N ARG A 201 -15.99 4.68 -6.57
CA ARG A 201 -15.55 5.70 -7.53
C ARG A 201 -16.40 5.71 -8.81
N GLY A 202 -17.53 4.99 -8.83
CA GLY A 202 -18.44 4.91 -9.98
C GLY A 202 -18.00 3.97 -11.11
N MET A 203 -17.02 3.10 -10.87
CA MET A 203 -16.53 2.14 -11.86
C MET A 203 -17.36 0.84 -11.84
N SER A 204 -17.57 0.26 -13.02
CA SER A 204 -18.12 -1.08 -13.18
C SER A 204 -17.05 -2.16 -12.98
N LEU A 205 -17.44 -3.43 -12.84
CA LEU A 205 -16.50 -4.56 -12.83
C LEU A 205 -15.61 -4.58 -14.09
N GLN A 206 -16.18 -4.27 -15.27
CA GLN A 206 -15.43 -4.23 -16.52
C GLN A 206 -14.38 -3.12 -16.51
N ASP A 207 -14.67 -1.97 -15.90
CA ASP A 207 -13.67 -0.91 -15.73
C ASP A 207 -12.54 -1.35 -14.78
N CYS A 208 -12.86 -2.13 -13.74
CA CYS A 208 -11.86 -2.68 -12.81
C CYS A 208 -10.91 -3.64 -13.54
N ILE A 209 -11.47 -4.56 -14.32
CA ILE A 209 -10.72 -5.49 -15.16
C ILE A 209 -9.87 -4.69 -16.15
N GLY A 210 -10.47 -3.72 -16.84
CA GLY A 210 -9.78 -2.83 -17.77
C GLY A 210 -8.60 -2.11 -17.14
N GLN A 211 -8.73 -1.60 -15.91
CA GLN A 211 -7.63 -0.96 -15.20
C GLN A 211 -6.49 -1.94 -14.91
N THR A 212 -6.78 -3.15 -14.41
CA THR A 212 -5.73 -4.16 -14.19
C THR A 212 -5.03 -4.54 -15.50
N ARG A 213 -5.79 -4.75 -16.59
CA ARG A 213 -5.23 -5.03 -17.93
C ARG A 213 -4.40 -3.88 -18.48
N GLU A 214 -4.77 -2.64 -18.19
CA GLU A 214 -3.97 -1.48 -18.56
C GLU A 214 -2.59 -1.51 -17.86
N MET A 215 -2.54 -1.92 -16.59
CA MET A 215 -1.29 -2.04 -15.83
C MET A 215 -0.39 -3.18 -16.32
N GLU A 216 -0.93 -4.21 -16.96
CA GLU A 216 -0.11 -5.24 -17.63
C GLU A 216 0.78 -4.66 -18.72
N ARG A 217 0.32 -3.61 -19.42
CA ARG A 217 1.06 -2.98 -20.53
C ARG A 217 2.36 -2.32 -20.08
N ILE A 218 2.50 -2.03 -18.80
CA ILE A 218 3.65 -1.35 -18.19
C ILE A 218 4.44 -2.24 -17.23
N SER A 219 4.09 -3.52 -17.15
CA SER A 219 4.67 -4.47 -16.21
C SER A 219 5.58 -5.47 -16.92
N ILE A 220 6.64 -5.89 -16.23
CA ILE A 220 7.63 -6.84 -16.75
C ILE A 220 7.04 -8.25 -16.84
N ALA A 221 6.24 -8.64 -15.84
CA ALA A 221 5.72 -9.99 -15.71
C ALA A 221 4.38 -10.02 -14.98
N LYS A 222 3.87 -11.23 -14.77
CA LYS A 222 2.76 -11.53 -13.88
C LYS A 222 3.26 -12.32 -12.68
N ASN A 223 2.68 -12.09 -11.50
CA ASN A 223 3.07 -12.79 -10.29
C ASN A 223 2.15 -14.00 -10.05
N PRO A 224 2.58 -15.24 -10.31
CA PRO A 224 1.72 -16.44 -10.23
C PRO A 224 1.19 -16.73 -8.81
N ASN A 225 1.73 -16.05 -7.79
CA ASN A 225 1.24 -16.19 -6.43
C ASN A 225 -0.06 -15.42 -6.17
N TYR A 226 -0.49 -14.56 -7.09
CA TYR A 226 -1.67 -13.72 -6.95
C TYR A 226 -2.69 -13.95 -8.08
N PRO A 227 -3.30 -15.15 -8.15
CA PRO A 227 -4.36 -15.44 -9.11
C PRO A 227 -5.66 -14.72 -8.72
N ILE A 228 -6.32 -14.06 -9.67
CA ILE A 228 -7.52 -13.25 -9.38
C ILE A 228 -8.78 -13.88 -9.99
N PRO A 229 -9.80 -14.24 -9.20
CA PRO A 229 -11.02 -14.88 -9.71
C PRO A 229 -11.72 -14.08 -10.83
N ASN A 230 -11.80 -12.75 -10.69
CA ASN A 230 -12.43 -11.88 -11.69
C ASN A 230 -11.64 -11.75 -13.00
N LEU A 231 -10.43 -12.29 -13.06
CA LEU A 231 -9.59 -12.37 -14.26
C LEU A 231 -9.47 -13.80 -14.80
N ASP A 232 -10.38 -14.70 -14.39
CA ASP A 232 -10.27 -16.14 -14.67
C ASP A 232 -8.95 -16.72 -14.15
N PHE A 233 -8.60 -16.33 -12.92
CA PHE A 233 -7.37 -16.72 -12.21
C PHE A 233 -6.06 -16.28 -12.88
N ASP A 234 -6.12 -15.43 -13.90
CA ASP A 234 -4.93 -14.83 -14.48
C ASP A 234 -4.20 -13.98 -13.42
N PRO A 235 -2.87 -14.14 -13.24
CA PRO A 235 -2.19 -13.50 -12.14
C PRO A 235 -1.92 -12.01 -12.34
N LEU A 236 -1.78 -11.28 -11.23
CA LEU A 236 -1.60 -9.83 -11.27
C LEU A 236 -0.29 -9.40 -11.96
N PRO A 237 -0.31 -8.27 -12.71
CA PRO A 237 0.90 -7.66 -13.25
C PRO A 237 1.85 -7.19 -12.15
N VAL A 238 3.15 -7.31 -12.37
CA VAL A 238 4.20 -6.92 -11.42
C VAL A 238 5.45 -6.38 -12.12
N GLY A 239 6.18 -5.51 -11.42
CA GLY A 239 7.44 -4.95 -11.89
C GLY A 239 7.21 -3.87 -12.93
N ILE A 240 6.91 -2.66 -12.48
CA ILE A 240 6.69 -1.51 -13.37
C ILE A 240 7.99 -1.20 -14.11
N ASP A 241 7.98 -1.22 -15.44
CA ASP A 241 9.15 -0.88 -16.27
C ASP A 241 9.04 0.56 -16.79
N ILE A 242 10.01 1.42 -16.45
CA ILE A 242 10.01 2.82 -16.90
C ILE A 242 10.01 2.92 -18.44
N ARG A 243 10.59 1.95 -19.16
CA ARG A 243 10.61 1.93 -20.63
C ARG A 243 9.23 1.66 -21.20
N LEU A 244 8.48 0.74 -20.59
CA LEU A 244 7.12 0.42 -21.03
C LEU A 244 6.16 1.56 -20.72
N VAL A 245 6.31 2.21 -19.55
CA VAL A 245 5.56 3.43 -19.21
C VAL A 245 5.77 4.51 -20.29
N LEU A 246 7.02 4.80 -20.64
CA LEU A 246 7.34 5.80 -21.66
C LEU A 246 6.89 5.39 -23.06
N LYS A 247 7.06 4.11 -23.44
CA LYS A 247 6.67 3.59 -24.76
C LYS A 247 5.15 3.61 -24.97
N THR A 248 4.39 3.27 -23.95
CA THR A 248 2.92 3.14 -24.04
C THR A 248 2.18 4.42 -23.71
N GLY A 249 2.81 5.36 -23.01
CA GLY A 249 2.18 6.57 -22.48
C GLY A 249 1.27 6.30 -21.26
N VAL A 250 1.24 5.07 -20.75
CA VAL A 250 0.39 4.69 -19.62
C VAL A 250 1.13 4.93 -18.31
N CYS A 251 0.58 5.78 -17.44
CA CYS A 251 1.10 5.95 -16.07
C CYS A 251 0.49 4.92 -15.10
N PRO A 252 1.26 4.40 -14.13
CA PRO A 252 0.73 3.54 -13.07
C PRO A 252 -0.45 4.17 -12.33
N ALA A 253 -1.53 3.40 -12.15
CA ALA A 253 -2.65 3.74 -11.27
C ALA A 253 -2.29 3.41 -9.82
N ILE A 254 -2.55 4.35 -8.90
CA ILE A 254 -2.35 4.18 -7.45
C ILE A 254 -3.63 4.52 -6.70
N HIS A 255 -4.11 3.63 -5.83
CA HIS A 255 -5.33 3.84 -5.03
C HIS A 255 -4.99 4.43 -3.66
N GLY A 256 -5.87 5.20 -3.01
CA GLY A 256 -5.56 5.63 -1.64
C GLY A 256 -6.61 6.51 -0.98
N GLY A 257 -6.27 6.95 0.24
CA GLY A 257 -7.05 7.94 0.99
C GLY A 257 -6.71 9.37 0.57
N MET A 258 -7.71 10.24 0.60
CA MET A 258 -7.60 11.68 0.34
C MET A 258 -7.63 12.41 1.68
N PHE A 259 -6.69 13.33 1.93
CA PHE A 259 -6.49 13.97 3.23
C PHE A 259 -6.75 15.48 3.19
N ASN A 260 -7.27 16.03 4.29
CA ASN A 260 -7.46 17.47 4.43
C ASN A 260 -6.12 18.17 4.72
N HIS A 261 -5.93 19.40 4.25
CA HIS A 261 -4.82 20.27 4.66
C HIS A 261 -4.88 20.67 6.14
N GLU A 262 -6.06 20.63 6.76
CA GLU A 262 -6.28 20.76 8.21
C GLU A 262 -6.12 19.44 8.98
N GLY A 263 -5.84 18.33 8.27
CA GLY A 263 -5.68 17.00 8.83
C GLY A 263 -6.94 16.12 8.75
N GLY A 264 -6.73 14.81 8.78
CA GLY A 264 -7.80 13.81 8.71
C GLY A 264 -8.16 13.32 7.31
N LEU A 265 -8.82 12.17 7.25
CA LEU A 265 -9.28 11.53 6.02
C LEU A 265 -10.60 12.14 5.53
N ILE A 266 -10.62 12.66 4.31
CA ILE A 266 -11.80 13.31 3.69
C ILE A 266 -12.38 12.54 2.50
N GLY A 267 -11.74 11.43 2.09
CA GLY A 267 -12.23 10.62 0.99
C GLY A 267 -11.29 9.49 0.60
N ALA A 268 -11.65 8.79 -0.47
CA ALA A 268 -10.81 7.79 -1.12
C ALA A 268 -10.87 7.97 -2.63
N GLY A 269 -9.75 7.68 -3.30
CA GLY A 269 -9.60 7.96 -4.72
C GLY A 269 -8.42 7.24 -5.35
N MET A 270 -8.03 7.76 -6.51
CA MET A 270 -6.90 7.28 -7.28
C MET A 270 -6.14 8.47 -7.87
N ALA A 271 -4.83 8.30 -8.02
CA ALA A 271 -4.01 9.16 -8.86
C ALA A 271 -3.26 8.32 -9.90
N ARG A 272 -2.57 9.02 -10.80
CA ARG A 272 -1.60 8.44 -11.71
C ARG A 272 -0.22 8.93 -11.32
N VAL A 273 0.77 8.04 -11.29
CA VAL A 273 2.15 8.43 -11.02
C VAL A 273 2.61 9.43 -12.11
N PRO A 274 3.19 10.58 -11.75
CA PRO A 274 3.57 11.60 -12.74
C PRO A 274 4.55 11.07 -13.79
N MET A 275 4.25 11.31 -15.07
CA MET A 275 5.09 10.86 -16.20
C MET A 275 6.53 11.37 -16.11
N GLU A 276 6.69 12.58 -15.56
CA GLU A 276 7.99 13.25 -15.39
C GLU A 276 8.97 12.42 -14.54
N CYS A 277 8.49 11.68 -13.54
CA CYS A 277 9.34 10.79 -12.73
C CYS A 277 10.05 9.74 -13.61
N PHE A 278 9.31 9.14 -14.56
CA PHE A 278 9.83 8.13 -15.47
C PHE A 278 10.77 8.73 -16.51
N GLN A 279 10.47 9.93 -17.02
CA GLN A 279 11.35 10.65 -17.94
C GLN A 279 12.70 10.97 -17.28
N LYS A 280 12.69 11.45 -16.03
CA LYS A 280 13.90 11.72 -15.24
C LYS A 280 14.69 10.44 -14.97
N ALA A 281 14.00 9.37 -14.55
CA ALA A 281 14.62 8.06 -14.32
C ALA A 281 15.30 7.50 -15.59
N MET A 282 14.63 7.59 -16.74
CA MET A 282 15.17 7.09 -18.01
C MET A 282 16.39 7.88 -18.49
N LYS A 283 16.40 9.21 -18.29
CA LYS A 283 17.58 10.05 -18.57
C LYS A 283 18.79 9.63 -17.72
N ALA A 284 18.59 9.42 -16.43
CA ALA A 284 19.66 8.97 -15.53
C ALA A 284 20.13 7.54 -15.84
N PHE A 285 19.19 6.62 -16.13
CA PHE A 285 19.51 5.27 -16.56
C PHE A 285 20.39 5.27 -17.81
N ALA A 286 20.02 6.05 -18.84
CA ALA A 286 20.81 6.18 -20.05
C ALA A 286 22.19 6.78 -19.78
N ALA A 287 22.32 7.76 -18.88
CA ALA A 287 23.63 8.32 -18.53
C ALA A 287 24.57 7.28 -17.91
N LYS A 288 24.05 6.29 -17.17
CA LYS A 288 24.85 5.22 -16.55
C LYS A 288 25.17 4.06 -17.51
N TYR A 289 24.22 3.63 -18.34
CA TYR A 289 24.29 2.35 -19.07
C TYR A 289 24.39 2.48 -20.60
N ARG A 290 24.51 3.69 -21.16
CA ARG A 290 24.62 3.88 -22.62
C ARG A 290 26.02 3.59 -23.18
N ASN A 291 27.03 3.44 -22.33
CA ASN A 291 28.41 3.14 -22.70
C ASN A 291 28.72 1.66 -22.47
#